data_AF-A0A7S0YRA2-F1
#
_entry.id   AF-A0A7S0YRA2-F1
#
_cell.length_a   1.000
_cell.length_b   1.000
_cell.length_c   1.000
_cell.angle_alpha   90.00
_cell.angle_beta   90.00
_cell.angle_gamma   90.00
#
_symmetry.space_group_name_H-M   'P 1'
#
loop_
_entity.id
_entity.type
_entity.pdbx_description
1 polymer ?
#
loop_
_entity_poly.entity_id
_entity_poly.type
_entity_poly.pdbx_seq_one_letter_code
_entity_poly.pdbx_strand_id
1 'polypeptide(L)'
;GGQDWRGGEMPDKEPKKCSYEGCPAPSASSRFFLINEGKTAGGQDWSSLEGKTLCDKCYCRFKVHGRLDKKARKTLDGMEKKCTYANCSRPLQSRTYHLIDDATSAGSKDWKPLKGNVLCDACYQRFLKKGSLEISRAPPSSPSAKARQQQPPPAPAPAVAPARDVVLDAKKPQIAKPVQSGFRPTESRNGAATPVGSAAPGAVTGVKRAAPAAPIAEVKGGGAVRK
;
A
#
# COMPACT_ATOMS: atom_id res chain seq x y z
N GLY A 1 22.20 -8.31 55.05
CA GLY A 1 21.10 -9.08 54.45
C GLY A 1 20.79 -8.52 53.08
N GLY A 2 21.29 -9.17 52.03
CA GLY A 2 20.93 -8.88 50.64
C GLY A 2 19.87 -9.88 50.22
N GLN A 3 18.71 -9.40 49.76
CA GLN A 3 17.65 -10.26 49.24
C GLN A 3 17.96 -10.57 47.77
N ASP A 4 18.24 -11.84 47.51
CA ASP A 4 18.45 -12.43 46.18
C ASP A 4 17.17 -12.32 45.34
N TRP A 5 17.21 -11.54 44.26
CA TRP A 5 16.14 -11.44 43.25
C TRP A 5 16.33 -12.45 42.11
N ARG A 6 16.94 -13.62 42.37
CA ARG A 6 17.20 -14.63 41.36
C ARG A 6 16.27 -15.82 41.53
N GLY A 7 15.53 -16.14 40.46
CA GLY A 7 15.11 -17.52 40.22
C GLY A 7 13.62 -17.83 40.30
N GLY A 8 12.73 -16.86 40.10
CA GLY A 8 11.36 -17.20 39.73
C GLY A 8 11.32 -17.56 38.25
N GLU A 9 11.34 -18.86 37.91
CA GLU A 9 10.98 -19.36 36.58
C GLU A 9 9.67 -18.67 36.16
N MET A 10 9.77 -17.75 35.20
CA MET A 10 8.58 -17.20 34.57
C MET A 10 7.97 -18.37 33.82
N PRO A 11 6.74 -18.81 34.16
CA PRO A 11 6.09 -19.90 33.44
C PRO A 11 6.16 -19.58 31.97
N ASP A 12 6.62 -20.54 31.16
CA ASP A 12 6.70 -20.47 29.71
C ASP A 12 5.35 -19.99 29.15
N LYS A 13 5.23 -18.67 29.08
CA LYS A 13 4.08 -17.99 28.50
C LYS A 13 4.26 -18.21 27.02
N GLU A 14 3.61 -19.27 26.55
CA GLU A 14 3.51 -19.63 25.15
C GLU A 14 3.41 -18.33 24.33
N PRO A 15 4.32 -18.12 23.37
CA PRO A 15 4.46 -16.83 22.72
C PRO A 15 3.13 -16.49 22.04
N LYS A 16 2.42 -15.53 22.62
CA LYS A 16 1.14 -15.07 22.09
C LYS A 16 1.38 -14.65 20.64
N LYS A 17 0.63 -15.23 19.72
CA LYS A 17 0.69 -14.93 18.30
C LYS A 17 -0.58 -14.20 17.86
N CYS A 18 -0.44 -13.32 16.87
CA CYS A 18 -1.59 -12.71 16.22
C CYS A 18 -2.41 -13.79 15.51
N SER A 19 -3.69 -13.93 15.87
CA SER A 19 -4.64 -14.87 15.26
C SER A 19 -5.18 -14.41 13.90
N TYR A 20 -4.75 -13.26 13.39
CA TYR A 20 -5.19 -12.77 12.08
C TYR A 20 -4.30 -13.33 10.97
N GLU A 21 -4.89 -14.14 10.07
CA GLU A 21 -4.24 -14.81 8.94
C GLU A 21 -3.43 -13.85 8.03
N GLY A 22 -3.86 -12.60 7.86
CA GLY A 22 -3.16 -11.59 7.04
C GLY A 22 -2.04 -10.82 7.74
N CYS A 23 -1.67 -11.21 8.97
CA CYS A 23 -0.62 -10.54 9.75
C CYS A 23 0.76 -10.88 9.16
N PRO A 24 1.61 -9.88 8.80
CA PRO A 24 2.90 -10.16 8.15
C PRO A 24 3.96 -10.69 9.13
N ALA A 25 3.73 -10.51 10.44
CA ALA A 25 4.64 -10.92 11.49
C ALA A 25 3.84 -11.20 12.77
N PRO A 26 3.20 -12.38 12.89
CA PRO A 26 2.27 -12.68 13.98
C PRO A 26 2.92 -12.73 15.36
N SER A 27 4.22 -13.04 15.45
CA SER A 27 4.94 -13.18 16.73
C SER A 27 5.91 -12.01 17.02
N ALA A 28 6.05 -11.05 16.10
CA ALA A 28 7.04 -9.98 16.22
C ALA A 28 6.59 -8.77 17.07
N SER A 29 5.40 -8.84 17.67
CA SER A 29 4.88 -7.74 18.48
C SER A 29 5.17 -7.98 19.96
N SER A 30 5.51 -6.92 20.68
CA SER A 30 5.65 -6.97 22.15
C SER A 30 4.31 -6.90 22.88
N ARG A 31 3.23 -6.50 22.18
CA ARG A 31 1.90 -6.32 22.76
C ARG A 31 0.84 -7.04 21.96
N PHE A 32 -0.01 -7.76 22.68
CA PHE A 32 -1.12 -8.51 22.14
C PHE A 32 -2.42 -8.13 22.87
N PHE A 33 -3.47 -7.94 22.10
CA PHE A 33 -4.79 -7.54 22.56
C PHE A 33 -5.77 -8.67 22.29
N LEU A 34 -6.33 -9.24 23.37
CA LEU A 34 -7.47 -10.13 23.27
C LEU A 34 -8.74 -9.30 23.04
N ILE A 35 -9.51 -9.67 22.04
CA ILE A 35 -10.80 -9.07 21.74
C ILE A 35 -11.86 -9.90 22.45
N ASN A 36 -12.44 -9.32 23.51
CA ASN A 36 -13.53 -9.93 24.26
C ASN A 36 -14.87 -9.48 23.66
N GLU A 37 -15.91 -10.26 23.93
CA GLU A 37 -17.28 -9.95 23.56
C GLU A 37 -17.72 -8.58 24.11
N GLY A 38 -18.41 -7.80 23.29
CA GLY A 38 -18.94 -6.48 23.68
C GLY A 38 -17.90 -5.36 23.78
N LYS A 39 -16.66 -5.57 23.33
CA LYS A 39 -15.62 -4.53 23.32
C LYS A 39 -15.89 -3.51 22.20
N THR A 40 -16.23 -2.29 22.55
CA THR A 40 -16.46 -1.18 21.59
C THR A 40 -15.30 -0.18 21.60
N ALA A 41 -14.11 -0.64 21.23
CA ALA A 41 -12.96 0.26 21.15
C ALA A 41 -12.98 1.08 19.84
N GLY A 42 -13.03 2.41 19.95
CA GLY A 42 -12.97 3.30 18.77
C GLY A 42 -14.23 3.34 17.92
N GLY A 43 -15.39 2.97 18.46
CA GLY A 43 -16.67 3.04 17.74
C GLY A 43 -16.78 2.11 16.54
N GLN A 44 -15.98 1.04 16.50
CA GLN A 44 -16.05 0.00 15.48
C GLN A 44 -16.66 -1.28 16.08
N ASP A 45 -17.32 -2.07 15.24
CA ASP A 45 -17.83 -3.39 15.61
C ASP A 45 -16.71 -4.43 15.62
N TRP A 46 -16.42 -4.98 16.81
CA TRP A 46 -15.36 -5.98 16.98
C TRP A 46 -15.89 -7.42 16.91
N SER A 47 -17.20 -7.62 16.70
CA SER A 47 -17.86 -8.92 16.82
C SER A 47 -17.26 -10.01 15.93
N SER A 48 -16.80 -9.68 14.71
CA SER A 48 -16.13 -10.65 13.81
C SER A 48 -14.73 -11.09 14.29
N LEU A 49 -14.20 -10.41 15.29
CA LEU A 49 -12.86 -10.64 15.86
C LEU A 49 -12.90 -11.07 17.32
N GLU A 50 -14.09 -11.30 17.90
CA GLU A 50 -14.24 -11.82 19.26
C GLU A 50 -13.50 -13.16 19.43
N GLY A 51 -12.84 -13.31 20.58
CA GLY A 51 -11.97 -14.45 20.88
C GLY A 51 -10.61 -14.44 20.19
N LYS A 52 -10.35 -13.54 19.23
CA LYS A 52 -9.06 -13.47 18.52
C LYS A 52 -8.07 -12.59 19.28
N THR A 53 -6.80 -12.99 19.22
CA THR A 53 -5.69 -12.20 19.74
C THR A 53 -5.04 -11.41 18.60
N LEU A 54 -5.01 -10.09 18.70
CA LEU A 54 -4.39 -9.23 17.68
C LEU A 54 -3.08 -8.63 18.19
N CYS A 55 -2.08 -8.56 17.32
CA CYS A 55 -0.91 -7.73 17.60
C CYS A 55 -1.27 -6.24 17.58
N ASP A 56 -0.42 -5.41 18.18
CA ASP A 56 -0.59 -3.96 18.26
C ASP A 56 -0.90 -3.29 16.91
N LYS A 57 -0.18 -3.67 15.86
CA LYS A 57 -0.37 -3.11 14.50
C LYS A 57 -1.74 -3.47 13.91
N CYS A 58 -2.18 -4.72 14.07
CA CYS A 58 -3.49 -5.16 13.59
C CYS A 58 -4.61 -4.48 14.40
N TYR A 59 -4.47 -4.45 15.73
CA TYR A 59 -5.42 -3.79 16.61
C TYR A 59 -5.61 -2.31 16.23
N CYS A 60 -4.54 -1.54 16.10
CA CYS A 60 -4.60 -0.13 15.72
C CYS A 60 -5.20 0.07 14.32
N ARG A 61 -4.85 -0.78 13.34
CA ARG A 61 -5.43 -0.71 11.99
C ARG A 61 -6.94 -0.90 12.02
N PHE A 62 -7.43 -1.92 12.73
CA PHE A 62 -8.87 -2.17 12.82
C PHE A 62 -9.58 -1.03 13.55
N LYS A 63 -9.00 -0.54 14.65
CA LYS A 63 -9.53 0.60 15.40
C LYS A 63 -9.70 1.85 14.53
N VAL A 64 -8.78 2.13 13.61
CA VAL A 64 -8.81 3.33 12.75
C VAL A 64 -9.68 3.13 11.51
N HIS A 65 -9.65 1.94 10.89
CA HIS A 65 -10.26 1.72 9.57
C HIS A 65 -11.50 0.82 9.57
N GLY A 66 -11.85 0.20 10.69
CA GLY A 66 -12.96 -0.76 10.81
C GLY A 66 -12.75 -2.08 10.06
N ARG A 67 -11.57 -2.31 9.48
CA ARG A 67 -11.26 -3.52 8.70
C ARG A 67 -9.81 -3.93 8.82
N LEU A 68 -9.57 -5.23 8.97
CA LEU A 68 -8.24 -5.82 9.01
C LEU A 68 -7.74 -6.23 7.63
N ASP A 69 -8.65 -6.41 6.68
CA ASP A 69 -8.32 -6.68 5.28
C ASP A 69 -7.29 -5.67 4.81
N LYS A 70 -6.04 -6.15 4.76
CA LYS A 70 -5.17 -5.72 3.71
C LYS A 70 -5.92 -6.15 2.47
N LYS A 71 -6.62 -5.21 1.84
CA LYS A 71 -6.72 -5.25 0.39
C LYS A 71 -5.28 -5.45 -0.02
N ALA A 72 -4.89 -6.69 -0.32
CA ALA A 72 -3.66 -6.96 -0.99
C ALA A 72 -3.74 -5.97 -2.13
N ARG A 73 -2.90 -4.93 -2.10
CA ARG A 73 -2.68 -4.18 -3.32
C ARG A 73 -2.32 -5.31 -4.25
N LYS A 74 -3.20 -5.65 -5.19
CA LYS A 74 -2.96 -6.70 -6.17
C LYS A 74 -1.67 -6.24 -6.80
N THR A 75 -0.55 -6.71 -6.26
CA THR A 75 0.73 -6.56 -6.88
C THR A 75 0.48 -7.31 -8.17
N LEU A 76 0.67 -6.60 -9.28
CA LEU A 76 0.53 -7.15 -10.60
C LEU A 76 1.68 -8.14 -10.80
N ASP A 77 1.70 -9.19 -9.99
CA ASP A 77 2.65 -10.29 -10.02
C ASP A 77 2.37 -11.02 -11.32
N GLY A 78 3.21 -10.75 -12.32
CA GLY A 78 3.14 -11.34 -13.65
C GLY A 78 2.83 -10.37 -14.79
N MET A 79 2.37 -9.14 -14.53
CA MET A 79 2.26 -8.14 -15.61
C MET A 79 3.52 -7.30 -15.71
N GLU A 80 3.99 -7.09 -16.95
CA GLU A 80 5.11 -6.21 -17.24
C GLU A 80 4.82 -4.83 -16.64
N LYS A 81 5.66 -4.43 -15.68
CA LYS A 81 5.51 -3.20 -14.87
C LYS A 81 5.81 -1.97 -15.71
N LYS A 82 4.97 -1.68 -16.70
CA LYS A 82 5.04 -0.47 -17.53
C LYS A 82 3.72 0.27 -17.51
N CYS A 83 3.81 1.60 -17.53
CA CYS A 83 2.65 2.45 -17.77
C CYS A 83 2.17 2.26 -19.22
N THR A 84 0.92 1.84 -19.41
CA THR A 84 0.29 1.66 -20.73
C THR A 84 -0.18 3.01 -21.32
N TYR A 85 -0.15 4.09 -20.55
CA TYR A 85 -0.55 5.40 -21.04
C TYR A 85 0.44 5.94 -22.08
N ALA A 86 -0.05 6.18 -23.30
CA ALA A 86 0.77 6.54 -24.47
C ALA A 86 1.66 7.77 -24.25
N ASN A 87 1.20 8.78 -23.50
CA ASN A 87 1.96 10.01 -23.25
C ASN A 87 2.71 9.98 -21.90
N CYS A 88 2.99 8.80 -21.35
CA CYS A 88 3.80 8.69 -20.14
C CYS A 88 5.29 8.91 -20.47
N SER A 89 5.91 9.94 -19.91
CA SER A 89 7.34 10.23 -20.15
C SER A 89 8.29 9.17 -19.56
N ARG A 90 7.82 8.36 -18.61
CA ARG A 90 8.65 7.42 -17.82
C ARG A 90 7.87 6.13 -17.51
N PRO A 91 7.56 5.29 -18.51
CA PRO A 91 6.64 4.17 -18.32
C PRO A 91 7.20 3.08 -17.39
N LEU A 92 8.52 2.89 -17.30
CA LEU A 92 9.17 1.81 -16.54
C LEU A 92 9.72 2.24 -15.17
N GLN A 93 9.72 3.53 -14.84
CA GLN A 93 10.47 4.06 -13.68
C GLN A 93 9.61 4.26 -12.42
N SER A 94 8.37 3.79 -12.42
CA SER A 94 7.52 3.87 -11.24
C SER A 94 7.78 2.72 -10.28
N ARG A 95 7.76 3.02 -8.97
CA ARG A 95 7.78 1.98 -7.92
C ARG A 95 6.42 1.30 -7.75
N THR A 96 5.36 1.93 -8.21
CA THR A 96 3.98 1.46 -8.03
C THR A 96 3.19 1.70 -9.31
N TYR A 97 2.40 0.69 -9.67
CA TYR A 97 1.54 0.69 -10.83
C TYR A 97 0.12 0.36 -10.37
N HIS A 98 -0.86 0.99 -11.00
CA HIS A 98 -2.28 0.87 -10.67
C HIS A 98 -3.00 0.34 -11.91
N LEU A 99 -3.63 -0.82 -11.80
CA LEU A 99 -4.53 -1.35 -12.82
C LEU A 99 -5.89 -0.67 -12.66
N ILE A 100 -6.40 -0.11 -13.76
CA ILE A 100 -7.71 0.52 -13.76
C ILE A 100 -8.75 -0.52 -14.18
N ASP A 101 -9.39 -1.12 -13.17
CA ASP A 101 -10.52 -2.04 -13.37
C ASP A 101 -11.86 -1.27 -13.48
N ASP A 102 -12.91 -1.91 -13.97
CA ASP A 102 -14.29 -1.39 -13.99
C ASP A 102 -14.79 -0.86 -12.64
N ALA A 103 -14.36 -1.51 -11.57
CA ALA A 103 -14.75 -1.19 -10.20
C ALA A 103 -13.93 -0.04 -9.58
N THR A 104 -12.99 0.55 -10.34
CA THR A 104 -12.11 1.59 -9.82
C THR A 104 -12.86 2.92 -9.76
N SER A 105 -13.44 3.22 -8.59
CA SER A 105 -14.21 4.45 -8.34
C SER A 105 -13.41 5.47 -7.51
N ALA A 106 -12.12 5.65 -7.80
CA ALA A 106 -11.28 6.53 -7.00
C ALA A 106 -11.49 8.02 -7.37
N GLY A 107 -11.83 8.86 -6.40
CA GLY A 107 -11.83 10.32 -6.56
C GLY A 107 -12.98 10.92 -7.39
N SER A 108 -14.11 10.22 -7.53
CA SER A 108 -15.31 10.73 -8.24
C SER A 108 -15.04 11.17 -9.69
N LYS A 109 -14.07 10.54 -10.36
CA LYS A 109 -13.73 10.78 -11.77
C LYS A 109 -14.12 9.60 -12.64
N ASP A 110 -14.36 9.87 -13.92
CA ASP A 110 -14.69 8.84 -14.92
C ASP A 110 -13.44 8.07 -15.38
N TRP A 111 -13.23 6.89 -14.81
CA TRP A 111 -12.12 6.00 -15.19
C TRP A 111 -12.39 5.16 -16.45
N LYS A 112 -13.63 5.19 -16.97
CA LYS A 112 -14.08 4.43 -18.15
C LYS A 112 -13.09 4.44 -19.34
N PRO A 113 -12.55 5.58 -19.80
CA PRO A 113 -11.65 5.59 -20.96
C PRO A 113 -10.27 4.97 -20.68
N LEU A 114 -9.93 4.75 -19.41
CA LEU A 114 -8.64 4.19 -18.98
C LEU A 114 -8.78 2.75 -18.47
N LYS A 115 -9.97 2.15 -18.57
CA LYS A 115 -10.21 0.77 -18.16
C LYS A 115 -9.26 -0.19 -18.89
N GLY A 116 -8.64 -1.10 -18.14
CA GLY A 116 -7.67 -2.07 -18.64
C GLY A 116 -6.25 -1.53 -18.78
N ASN A 117 -6.04 -0.21 -18.64
CA ASN A 117 -4.70 0.36 -18.65
C ASN A 117 -4.02 0.24 -17.29
N VAL A 118 -2.70 0.07 -17.33
CA VAL A 118 -1.83 0.15 -16.16
C VAL A 118 -1.23 1.54 -16.11
N LEU A 119 -1.48 2.29 -15.05
CA LEU A 119 -0.93 3.63 -14.86
C LEU A 119 0.20 3.60 -13.84
N CYS A 120 1.30 4.32 -14.11
CA CYS A 120 2.26 4.64 -13.08
C CYS A 120 1.65 5.57 -12.02
N ASP A 121 2.25 5.62 -10.83
CA ASP A 121 1.76 6.45 -9.72
C ASP A 121 1.65 7.93 -10.12
N ALA A 122 2.62 8.47 -10.86
CA ALA A 122 2.58 9.85 -11.34
C ALA A 122 1.39 10.14 -12.28
N CYS A 123 1.09 9.25 -13.22
CA CYS A 123 -0.07 9.38 -14.11
C CYS A 123 -1.38 9.22 -13.32
N TYR A 124 -1.47 8.21 -12.46
CA TYR A 124 -2.65 7.97 -11.61
C TYR A 124 -2.99 9.19 -10.74
N GLN A 125 -2.00 9.78 -10.08
CA GLN A 125 -2.16 10.98 -9.26
C GLN A 125 -2.55 12.22 -10.10
N ARG A 126 -2.00 12.36 -11.32
CA ARG A 126 -2.38 13.44 -12.24
C ARG A 126 -3.86 13.34 -12.62
N PHE A 127 -4.32 12.14 -12.95
CA PHE A 127 -5.73 11.90 -13.29
C PHE A 127 -6.65 12.18 -12.10
N LEU A 128 -6.29 11.72 -10.90
CA LEU A 128 -7.06 12.04 -9.68
C LEU A 128 -7.20 13.54 -9.45
N LYS A 129 -6.13 14.31 -9.66
CA LYS A 129 -6.12 15.76 -9.43
C LYS A 129 -6.85 16.53 -10.53
N LYS A 130 -6.61 16.22 -11.81
CA LYS A 130 -7.12 16.99 -12.95
C LYS A 130 -8.40 16.44 -13.56
N GLY A 131 -8.73 15.17 -13.32
CA GLY A 131 -9.81 14.45 -13.99
C GLY A 131 -9.50 14.06 -15.44
N SER A 132 -8.35 14.45 -15.99
CA SER A 132 -7.90 14.05 -17.33
C SER A 132 -6.40 13.82 -17.34
N LEU A 133 -5.98 12.82 -18.13
CA LEU A 133 -4.58 12.54 -18.42
C LEU A 133 -4.10 13.28 -19.65
N GLU A 134 -5.01 13.81 -20.47
CA GLU A 134 -4.63 14.65 -21.59
C GLU A 134 -3.73 15.74 -21.05
N ILE A 135 -2.48 15.70 -21.51
CA ILE A 135 -1.62 16.85 -21.41
C ILE A 135 -2.42 17.88 -22.17
N SER A 136 -2.99 18.86 -21.46
CA SER A 136 -3.36 20.12 -22.05
C SER A 136 -2.08 20.61 -22.69
N ARG A 137 -1.84 20.20 -23.94
CA ARG A 137 -0.86 20.83 -24.79
C ARG A 137 -1.29 22.27 -24.66
N ALA A 138 -0.40 23.11 -24.12
CA ALA A 138 -0.65 24.54 -24.14
C ALA A 138 -1.19 24.81 -25.55
N PRO A 139 -2.34 25.51 -25.68
CA PRO A 139 -2.88 25.83 -26.99
C PRO A 139 -1.69 26.28 -27.84
N PRO A 140 -1.48 25.70 -29.04
CA PRO A 140 -0.29 25.95 -29.83
C PRO A 140 -0.07 27.44 -29.79
N SER A 141 0.99 27.86 -29.10
CA SER A 141 1.24 29.26 -28.79
C SER A 141 1.02 30.01 -30.08
N SER A 142 0.06 30.94 -30.09
CA SER A 142 -0.27 31.72 -31.27
C SER A 142 1.01 32.08 -32.01
N PRO A 143 1.08 31.89 -33.35
CA PRO A 143 2.25 32.26 -34.12
C PRO A 143 2.37 33.79 -34.13
N SER A 144 2.90 34.38 -33.06
CA SER A 144 3.61 35.66 -33.11
C SER A 144 5.03 35.31 -33.57
N ALA A 145 5.29 35.20 -34.87
CA ALA A 145 5.43 36.34 -35.78
C ALA A 145 6.35 37.43 -35.19
N LYS A 146 7.65 37.12 -35.14
CA LYS A 146 8.74 37.93 -35.71
C LYS A 146 10.07 37.21 -35.45
N ALA A 147 10.60 36.56 -36.47
CA ALA A 147 11.63 37.16 -37.30
C ALA A 147 12.99 37.26 -36.59
N ARG A 148 13.82 36.22 -36.71
CA ARG A 148 15.25 36.43 -36.99
C ARG A 148 15.93 35.17 -37.51
N GLN A 149 16.50 35.34 -38.70
CA GLN A 149 17.57 34.55 -39.32
C GLN A 149 17.20 33.15 -39.83
N GLN A 150 16.72 33.17 -41.08
CA GLN A 150 17.12 32.22 -42.11
C GLN A 150 18.62 31.90 -41.98
N GLN A 151 18.93 30.70 -41.51
CA GLN A 151 20.22 30.08 -41.73
C GLN A 151 20.20 29.55 -43.17
N PRO A 152 21.14 29.93 -44.05
CA PRO A 152 21.20 29.35 -45.40
C PRO A 152 21.41 27.83 -45.29
N PRO A 153 20.89 27.05 -46.26
CA PRO A 153 21.02 25.60 -46.24
C PRO A 153 22.51 25.20 -46.24
N PRO A 154 22.92 24.20 -45.43
CA PRO A 154 24.27 23.65 -45.52
C PRO A 154 24.47 23.02 -46.91
N ALA A 155 25.65 23.24 -47.49
CA ALA A 155 26.06 22.71 -48.79
C ALA A 155 25.90 21.18 -48.87
N PRO A 156 25.61 20.61 -50.06
CA PRO A 156 25.49 19.17 -50.23
C PRO A 156 26.84 18.49 -49.92
N ALA A 157 26.80 17.50 -49.03
CA ALA A 157 27.94 16.67 -48.70
C ALA A 157 28.41 15.87 -49.94
N PRO A 158 29.73 15.69 -50.15
CA PRO A 158 30.24 14.85 -51.23
C PRO A 158 29.84 13.38 -51.04
N ALA A 159 29.49 12.74 -52.16
CA ALA A 159 29.11 11.34 -52.25
C ALA A 159 30.21 10.43 -51.67
N VAL A 160 29.88 9.74 -50.58
CA VAL A 160 30.73 8.70 -49.99
C VAL A 160 30.46 7.38 -50.70
N ALA A 161 31.54 6.77 -51.18
CA ALA A 161 31.64 5.51 -51.90
C ALA A 161 30.98 4.31 -51.18
N PRO A 162 30.62 3.24 -51.92
CA PRO A 162 29.92 2.08 -51.38
C PRO A 162 30.76 1.29 -50.35
N ALA A 163 30.10 0.95 -49.24
CA ALA A 163 30.64 0.13 -48.16
C ALA A 163 30.90 -1.31 -48.62
N ARG A 164 32.06 -1.84 -48.20
CA ARG A 164 32.45 -3.25 -48.38
C ARG A 164 31.74 -4.12 -47.33
N ASP A 165 31.20 -5.24 -47.78
CA ASP A 165 30.71 -6.35 -46.96
C ASP A 165 31.75 -6.80 -45.92
N VAL A 166 31.37 -6.78 -44.64
CA VAL A 166 32.09 -7.47 -43.56
C VAL A 166 31.15 -8.53 -43.01
N VAL A 167 31.45 -9.78 -43.37
CA VAL A 167 30.88 -11.00 -42.80
C VAL A 167 31.25 -11.05 -41.31
N LEU A 168 30.24 -11.00 -40.43
CA LEU A 168 30.41 -11.22 -38.99
C LEU A 168 30.10 -12.68 -38.66
N ASP A 169 31.18 -13.40 -38.36
CA ASP A 169 31.24 -14.76 -37.87
C ASP A 169 30.57 -14.90 -36.48
N ALA A 170 29.68 -15.88 -36.36
CA ALA A 170 28.86 -16.13 -35.19
C ALA A 170 29.65 -16.84 -34.08
N LYS A 171 30.24 -16.07 -33.16
CA LYS A 171 30.90 -16.62 -31.96
C LYS A 171 29.91 -16.82 -30.81
N LYS A 172 29.57 -18.09 -30.59
CA LYS A 172 28.76 -18.64 -29.48
C LYS A 172 29.35 -18.29 -28.10
N PRO A 173 28.63 -17.61 -27.20
CA PRO A 173 29.10 -17.40 -25.83
C PRO A 173 28.85 -18.63 -24.96
N GLN A 174 29.90 -19.03 -24.25
CA GLN A 174 29.90 -20.13 -23.29
C GLN A 174 29.19 -19.77 -21.98
N ILE A 175 28.55 -20.78 -21.42
CA ILE A 175 27.80 -20.79 -20.16
C ILE A 175 28.77 -20.53 -18.99
N ALA A 176 28.60 -19.42 -18.29
CA ALA A 176 29.33 -19.11 -17.06
C ALA A 176 28.67 -19.77 -15.83
N LYS A 177 29.51 -20.36 -14.98
CA LYS A 177 29.17 -21.09 -13.75
C LYS A 177 28.62 -20.15 -12.65
N PRO A 178 27.79 -20.67 -11.72
CA PRO A 178 27.25 -19.88 -10.61
C PRO A 178 28.33 -19.54 -9.57
N VAL A 179 28.48 -18.24 -9.30
CA VAL A 179 29.29 -17.70 -8.20
C VAL A 179 28.54 -17.89 -6.88
N GLN A 180 29.17 -18.57 -5.92
CA GLN A 180 28.69 -18.64 -4.54
C GLN A 180 28.84 -17.28 -3.87
N SER A 181 27.71 -16.61 -3.62
CA SER A 181 27.65 -15.36 -2.87
C SER A 181 27.73 -15.65 -1.38
N GLY A 182 28.89 -15.38 -0.78
CA GLY A 182 29.10 -15.41 0.67
C GLY A 182 28.24 -14.36 1.37
N PHE A 183 27.35 -14.83 2.24
CA PHE A 183 26.60 -14.00 3.18
C PHE A 183 27.56 -13.34 4.18
N ARG A 184 27.57 -12.01 4.24
CA ARG A 184 28.11 -11.24 5.37
C ARG A 184 26.96 -10.85 6.30
N PRO A 185 27.01 -11.20 7.60
CA PRO A 185 26.07 -10.66 8.57
C PRO A 185 26.40 -9.19 8.87
N THR A 186 25.43 -8.29 8.68
CA THR A 186 25.52 -6.91 9.14
C THR A 186 25.21 -6.85 10.63
N GLU A 187 26.19 -6.37 11.38
CA GLU A 187 26.17 -6.08 12.80
C GLU A 187 25.02 -5.14 13.18
N SER A 188 24.26 -5.56 14.19
CA SER A 188 23.10 -4.85 14.71
C SER A 188 23.57 -3.78 15.70
N ARG A 189 23.51 -2.52 15.27
CA ARG A 189 23.94 -1.36 16.07
C ARG A 189 22.83 -1.00 17.08
N ASN A 190 23.00 -1.46 18.31
CA ASN A 190 22.19 -1.06 19.46
C ASN A 190 22.36 0.44 19.74
N GLY A 191 21.36 1.23 19.38
CA GLY A 191 21.21 2.63 19.81
C GLY A 191 20.35 2.69 21.07
N ALA A 192 20.99 2.92 22.21
CA ALA A 192 20.34 3.25 23.46
C ALA A 192 19.68 4.64 23.34
N ALA A 193 18.35 4.69 23.48
CA ALA A 193 17.61 5.94 23.65
C ALA A 193 17.10 6.01 25.10
N THR A 194 17.61 7.00 25.82
CA THR A 194 17.24 7.44 27.16
C THR A 194 15.74 7.76 27.29
N PRO A 195 15.11 7.49 28.45
CA PRO A 195 13.77 7.97 28.76
C PRO A 195 13.81 9.42 29.23
N VAL A 196 13.01 10.29 28.62
CA VAL A 196 12.74 11.65 29.11
C VAL A 196 11.24 11.80 29.34
N GLY A 197 10.91 12.17 30.58
CA GLY A 197 9.85 13.14 30.82
C GLY A 197 8.45 12.61 31.04
N SER A 198 8.17 12.21 32.29
CA SER A 198 6.84 12.29 32.88
C SER A 198 6.23 13.70 32.71
N ALA A 199 4.99 13.76 32.23
CA ALA A 199 4.08 14.89 32.46
C ALA A 199 2.68 14.34 32.76
N ALA A 200 2.08 14.96 33.77
CA ALA A 200 0.92 14.57 34.55
C ALA A 200 -0.43 14.57 33.80
N PRO A 201 -1.50 13.98 34.38
CA PRO A 201 -2.79 13.79 33.74
C PRO A 201 -3.66 15.06 33.74
N GLY A 202 -4.19 15.41 32.56
CA GLY A 202 -5.28 16.37 32.41
C GLY A 202 -6.63 15.66 32.53
N ALA A 203 -7.37 15.99 33.59
CA ALA A 203 -8.76 15.63 33.77
C ALA A 203 -9.62 16.20 32.64
N VAL A 204 -10.39 15.34 31.94
CA VAL A 204 -11.52 15.78 31.14
C VAL A 204 -12.81 15.22 31.73
N THR A 205 -13.65 16.16 32.10
CA THR A 205 -14.95 16.03 32.73
C THR A 205 -15.98 15.35 31.81
N GLY A 206 -16.68 14.38 32.37
CA GLY A 206 -18.12 14.12 32.21
C GLY A 206 -18.75 14.25 30.82
N VAL A 207 -18.94 13.11 30.15
CA VAL A 207 -19.99 12.99 29.13
C VAL A 207 -21.10 12.12 29.70
N LYS A 208 -22.29 12.72 29.83
CA LYS A 208 -23.54 12.10 30.30
C LYS A 208 -23.80 10.78 29.55
N ARG A 209 -24.00 9.71 30.30
CA ARG A 209 -24.61 8.45 29.83
C ARG A 209 -26.04 8.74 29.37
N ALA A 210 -26.34 8.48 28.11
CA ALA A 210 -27.70 8.30 27.63
C ALA A 210 -28.19 6.89 28.06
N ALA A 211 -29.41 6.84 28.58
CA ALA A 211 -30.05 5.63 29.07
C ALA A 211 -30.30 4.62 27.93
N PRO A 212 -30.27 3.30 28.20
CA PRO A 212 -30.69 2.30 27.23
C PRO A 212 -32.21 2.34 27.03
N ALA A 213 -32.63 2.42 25.76
CA ALA A 213 -34.00 2.21 25.35
C ALA A 213 -34.44 0.77 25.67
N ALA A 214 -35.66 0.64 26.19
CA ALA A 214 -36.31 -0.61 26.56
C ALA A 214 -36.44 -1.59 25.38
N PRO A 215 -36.47 -2.91 25.64
CA PRO A 215 -36.77 -3.90 24.61
C PRO A 215 -38.25 -3.82 24.19
N ILE A 216 -38.46 -3.76 22.89
CA ILE A 216 -39.78 -3.84 22.25
C ILE A 216 -40.21 -5.31 22.31
N ALA A 217 -41.31 -5.58 23.00
CA ALA A 217 -41.88 -6.92 23.11
C ALA A 217 -42.36 -7.41 21.74
N GLU A 218 -41.80 -8.53 21.27
CA GLU A 218 -42.25 -9.23 20.07
C GLU A 218 -43.58 -9.94 20.35
N VAL A 219 -44.62 -9.52 19.63
CA VAL A 219 -45.97 -10.06 19.72
C VAL A 219 -46.01 -11.44 19.07
N LYS A 220 -46.23 -12.47 19.89
CA LYS A 220 -46.63 -13.81 19.45
C LYS A 220 -48.00 -13.76 18.77
N GLY A 221 -48.01 -13.74 17.44
CA GLY A 221 -49.20 -14.01 16.63
C GLY A 221 -49.35 -15.51 16.36
N GLY A 222 -50.03 -16.22 17.26
CA GLY A 222 -50.49 -17.58 17.03
C GLY A 222 -51.69 -17.60 16.09
N GLY A 223 -51.48 -18.04 14.84
CA GLY A 223 -52.55 -18.35 13.88
C GLY A 223 -52.84 -19.84 13.91
N ALA A 224 -53.83 -20.24 14.70
CA ALA A 224 -54.33 -21.61 14.78
C ALA A 224 -55.28 -21.94 13.61
N VAL A 225 -55.07 -23.14 13.08
CA VAL A 225 -55.88 -23.90 12.12
C VAL A 225 -57.35 -24.03 12.54
N ARG A 226 -58.27 -23.86 11.58
CA ARG A 226 -59.57 -24.55 11.49
C ARG A 226 -59.78 -24.86 10.00
N LYS A 227 -59.57 -26.11 9.59
CA LYS A 227 -60.58 -27.17 9.37
C LYS A 227 -61.62 -26.79 8.32
#